data_AF-A0A963NYT3-F1
#
_entry.id   AF-A0A963NYT3-F1
#
_cell.length_a   1.000
_cell.length_b   1.000
_cell.length_c   1.000
_cell.angle_alpha   90.00
_cell.angle_beta   90.00
_cell.angle_gamma   90.00
#
_symmetry.space_group_name_H-M   'P 1'
#
loop_
_entity.id
_entity.type
_entity.pdbx_description
1 polymer ?
#
loop_
_entity_poly.entity_id
_entity_poly.type
_entity_poly.pdbx_seq_one_letter_code
_entity_poly.pdbx_strand_id
1 'polypeptide(L)'
;AWCLSISRIPQTVTPIIVEHLGNPLLFLLAVNLLLLFIGCFMEALAAMLILIPILTPVAAQLGIDPIHFGVIFVLNLMLGTITPPVGVVLFITSRLAGISFERMSIAIVPWLIPLLVVLVLLSLWPPLTTFLPGFFLGRPGF
;
A
#
# COMPACT_ATOMS: atom_id res chain seq x y z
N ALA A 1 6.91 5.02 17.39
CA ALA A 1 8.19 4.31 17.18
C ALA A 1 8.65 3.55 18.44
N TRP A 2 8.89 4.20 19.59
CA TRP A 2 9.36 3.54 20.82
C TRP A 2 8.39 2.49 21.40
N CYS A 3 7.07 2.79 21.44
CA CYS A 3 6.07 1.84 21.95
C CYS A 3 5.99 0.55 21.10
N LEU A 4 6.14 0.64 19.78
CA LEU A 4 6.07 -0.53 18.88
C LEU A 4 7.24 -1.50 19.07
N SER A 5 8.43 -1.01 19.48
CA SER A 5 9.60 -1.84 19.78
C SER A 5 9.47 -2.57 21.14
N ILE A 6 8.76 -1.98 22.11
CA ILE A 6 8.57 -2.55 23.45
C ILE A 6 7.42 -3.56 23.50
N SER A 7 6.38 -3.38 22.68
CA SER A 7 5.15 -4.18 22.79
C SER A 7 5.23 -5.60 22.22
N ARG A 8 6.37 -6.04 21.63
CA ARG A 8 6.51 -7.34 20.92
C ARG A 8 5.43 -7.64 19.85
N ILE A 9 4.59 -6.67 19.49
CA ILE A 9 3.48 -6.83 18.53
C ILE A 9 3.97 -7.38 17.17
N PRO A 10 5.10 -6.91 16.58
CA PRO A 10 5.58 -7.47 15.32
C PRO A 10 5.90 -8.98 15.42
N GLN A 11 6.40 -9.44 16.58
CA GLN A 11 6.81 -10.84 16.80
C GLN A 11 5.61 -11.76 17.02
N THR A 12 4.51 -11.26 17.59
CA THR A 12 3.30 -12.05 17.86
C THR A 12 2.39 -12.16 16.64
N VAL A 13 2.34 -11.13 15.79
CA VAL A 13 1.44 -11.09 14.61
C VAL A 13 2.03 -11.83 13.40
N THR A 14 3.36 -11.83 13.27
CA THR A 14 4.08 -12.55 12.20
C THR A 14 3.68 -14.04 12.07
N PRO A 15 3.72 -14.88 13.13
CA PRO A 15 3.35 -16.28 13.01
C PRO A 15 1.88 -16.50 12.64
N ILE A 16 0.97 -15.66 13.16
CA ILE A 16 -0.47 -15.72 12.83
C ILE A 16 -0.69 -15.44 11.34
N ILE A 17 0.00 -14.42 10.80
CA ILE A 17 -0.05 -14.07 9.39
C ILE A 17 0.57 -15.19 8.55
N VAL A 18 1.73 -15.72 8.90
CA VAL A 18 2.40 -16.75 8.10
C VAL A 18 1.63 -18.07 8.10
N GLU A 19 0.98 -18.42 9.21
CA GLU A 19 0.13 -19.62 9.32
C GLU A 19 -1.14 -19.52 8.44
N HIS A 20 -1.76 -18.34 8.35
CA HIS A 20 -3.00 -18.14 7.57
C HIS A 20 -2.76 -17.64 6.14
N LEU A 21 -1.64 -16.97 5.89
CA LEU A 21 -1.26 -16.29 4.64
C LEU A 21 0.10 -16.78 4.13
N GLY A 22 0.39 -18.08 4.26
CA GLY A 22 1.63 -18.70 3.76
C GLY A 22 1.84 -18.59 2.25
N ASN A 23 0.87 -18.06 1.49
CA ASN A 23 1.00 -17.74 0.08
C ASN A 23 1.34 -16.23 -0.09
N PRO A 24 2.47 -15.88 -0.73
CA PRO A 24 2.87 -14.49 -0.97
C PRO A 24 1.80 -13.64 -1.67
N LEU A 25 1.03 -14.23 -2.58
CA LEU A 25 -0.04 -13.56 -3.29
C LEU A 25 -1.21 -13.21 -2.36
N LEU A 26 -1.58 -14.15 -1.48
CA LEU A 26 -2.68 -13.96 -0.54
C LEU A 26 -2.31 -12.88 0.50
N PHE A 27 -1.06 -12.88 0.95
CA PHE A 27 -0.51 -11.81 1.78
C PHE A 27 -0.57 -10.45 1.06
N LEU A 28 -0.10 -10.36 -0.20
CA LEU A 28 -0.14 -9.11 -0.96
C LEU A 28 -1.58 -8.61 -1.15
N LEU A 29 -2.54 -9.47 -1.44
CA LEU A 29 -3.95 -9.08 -1.57
C LEU A 29 -4.52 -8.56 -0.25
N ALA A 30 -4.23 -9.23 0.87
CA ALA A 30 -4.64 -8.77 2.19
C ALA A 30 -4.03 -7.41 2.55
N VAL A 31 -2.74 -7.21 2.24
CA VAL A 31 -2.05 -5.93 2.44
C VAL A 31 -2.63 -4.83 1.55
N ASN A 32 -2.94 -5.10 0.28
CA ASN A 32 -3.58 -4.12 -0.60
C ASN A 32 -4.92 -3.63 -0.01
N LEU A 33 -5.78 -4.56 0.41
CA LEU A 33 -7.07 -4.21 1.02
C LEU A 33 -6.90 -3.41 2.32
N LEU A 34 -5.97 -3.85 3.18
CA LEU A 34 -5.66 -3.16 4.43
C LEU A 34 -5.15 -1.73 4.18
N LEU A 35 -4.20 -1.57 3.27
CA LEU A 35 -3.58 -0.28 2.98
C LEU A 35 -4.53 0.68 2.27
N LEU A 36 -5.37 0.19 1.34
CA LEU A 36 -6.43 1.01 0.74
C LEU A 36 -7.39 1.51 1.81
N PHE A 37 -7.85 0.62 2.69
CA PHE A 37 -8.75 0.99 3.77
C PHE A 37 -8.12 2.02 4.71
N ILE A 38 -6.87 1.80 5.16
CA ILE A 38 -6.18 2.71 6.06
C ILE A 38 -5.88 4.07 5.39
N GLY A 39 -5.40 4.06 4.15
CA GLY A 39 -5.06 5.26 3.40
C GLY A 39 -6.26 6.16 3.11
N CYS A 40 -7.48 5.62 3.18
CA CYS A 40 -8.71 6.40 3.07
C CYS A 40 -8.95 7.34 4.27
N PHE A 41 -8.47 6.98 5.47
CA PHE A 41 -8.73 7.72 6.72
C PHE A 41 -7.50 8.40 7.29
N MET A 42 -6.32 7.85 7.04
CA MET A 42 -5.06 8.30 7.63
C MET A 42 -4.14 8.88 6.56
N GLU A 43 -3.40 9.92 6.94
CA GLU A 43 -2.34 10.50 6.11
C GLU A 43 -1.26 9.44 5.80
N ALA A 44 -0.74 9.45 4.56
CA ALA A 44 0.10 8.39 4.03
C ALA A 44 1.41 8.20 4.81
N LEU A 45 2.07 9.28 5.22
CA LEU A 45 3.30 9.24 6.01
C LEU A 45 3.06 8.62 7.38
N ALA A 46 1.99 9.01 8.08
CA ALA A 46 1.60 8.40 9.35
C ALA A 46 1.36 6.88 9.21
N ALA A 47 0.65 6.46 8.15
CA ALA A 47 0.43 5.05 7.85
C ALA A 47 1.75 4.31 7.60
N MET A 48 2.65 4.88 6.79
CA MET A 48 3.97 4.30 6.49
C MET A 48 4.81 4.09 7.74
N LEU A 49 4.91 5.10 8.62
CA LEU A 49 5.72 5.01 9.84
C LEU A 49 5.27 3.91 10.81
N ILE A 50 3.98 3.57 10.79
CA ILE A 50 3.40 2.56 11.67
C ILE A 50 3.48 1.17 11.04
N LEU A 51 3.04 1.04 9.78
CA LEU A 51 2.77 -0.25 9.15
C LEU A 51 4.00 -0.86 8.46
N ILE A 52 4.92 -0.05 7.91
CA ILE A 52 6.16 -0.56 7.29
C ILE A 52 6.95 -1.48 8.24
N PRO A 53 7.29 -1.08 9.48
CA PRO A 53 8.07 -1.94 10.37
C PRO A 53 7.34 -3.22 10.79
N ILE A 54 6.01 -3.27 10.63
CA ILE A 54 5.19 -4.43 10.96
C ILE A 54 5.09 -5.39 9.76
N LEU A 55 4.84 -4.87 8.56
CA LEU A 55 4.54 -5.69 7.38
C LEU A 55 5.80 -6.10 6.59
N THR A 56 6.85 -5.27 6.59
CA THR A 56 8.12 -5.57 5.89
C THR A 56 8.79 -6.88 6.35
N PRO A 57 8.94 -7.18 7.66
CA PRO A 57 9.57 -8.43 8.08
C PRO A 57 8.75 -9.67 7.69
N VAL A 58 7.42 -9.54 7.55
CA VAL A 58 6.55 -10.61 7.08
C VAL A 58 6.71 -10.80 5.57
N ALA A 59 6.72 -9.71 4.81
CA ALA A 59 6.94 -9.73 3.36
C ALA A 59 8.28 -10.39 3.00
N ALA A 60 9.34 -10.05 3.75
CA ALA A 60 10.67 -10.64 3.57
C ALA A 60 10.70 -12.15 3.85
N GLN A 61 9.97 -12.62 4.88
CA GLN A 61 9.85 -14.06 5.18
C GLN A 61 9.10 -14.84 4.08
N LEU A 62 8.15 -14.18 3.40
CA LEU A 62 7.42 -14.73 2.26
C LEU A 62 8.20 -14.63 0.93
N GLY A 63 9.44 -14.13 0.96
CA GLY A 63 10.29 -14.01 -0.24
C GLY A 63 9.86 -12.89 -1.19
N ILE A 64 9.05 -11.93 -0.73
CA ILE A 64 8.61 -10.80 -1.54
C ILE A 64 9.76 -9.80 -1.67
N ASP A 65 10.06 -9.39 -2.90
CA ASP A 65 11.09 -8.39 -3.14
C ASP A 65 10.74 -7.06 -2.45
N PRO A 66 11.68 -6.45 -1.70
CA PRO A 66 11.41 -5.24 -0.93
C PRO A 66 11.08 -4.02 -1.81
N ILE A 67 11.58 -3.96 -3.05
CA ILE A 67 11.24 -2.89 -4.00
C ILE A 67 9.80 -3.10 -4.47
N HIS A 68 9.45 -4.33 -4.84
CA HIS A 68 8.08 -4.67 -5.23
C HIS A 68 7.09 -4.32 -4.10
N PHE A 69 7.39 -4.75 -2.88
CA PHE A 69 6.58 -4.45 -1.71
C PHE A 69 6.47 -2.95 -1.45
N GLY A 70 7.59 -2.22 -1.51
CA GLY A 70 7.59 -0.76 -1.33
C GLY A 70 6.73 -0.02 -2.36
N VAL A 71 6.78 -0.42 -3.63
CA VAL A 71 5.95 0.17 -4.70
C VAL A 71 4.47 -0.09 -4.43
N ILE A 72 4.09 -1.33 -4.09
CA ILE A 72 2.71 -1.67 -3.72
C ILE A 72 2.27 -0.80 -2.53
N PHE A 73 3.13 -0.69 -1.52
CA PHE A 73 2.82 0.05 -0.30
C PHE A 73 2.50 1.52 -0.58
N VAL A 74 3.38 2.20 -1.33
CA VAL A 74 3.21 3.61 -1.69
C VAL A 74 1.98 3.79 -2.58
N LEU A 75 1.78 2.93 -3.59
CA LEU A 75 0.62 3.04 -4.48
C LEU A 75 -0.70 2.87 -3.75
N ASN A 76 -0.83 1.90 -2.83
CA ASN A 76 -2.06 1.74 -2.05
C ASN A 76 -2.38 2.96 -1.21
N LEU A 77 -1.37 3.54 -0.54
CA LEU A 77 -1.60 4.71 0.30
C LEU A 77 -1.91 5.95 -0.52
N MET A 78 -1.24 6.16 -1.65
CA MET A 78 -1.58 7.25 -2.57
C MET A 78 -3.01 7.10 -3.09
N LEU A 79 -3.41 5.89 -3.48
CA LEU A 79 -4.78 5.58 -3.87
C LEU A 79 -5.78 5.85 -2.74
N GLY A 80 -5.44 5.47 -1.51
CA GLY A 80 -6.27 5.74 -0.33
C GLY A 80 -6.53 7.24 -0.15
N THR A 81 -5.52 8.10 -0.35
CA THR A 81 -5.69 9.55 -0.15
C THR A 81 -6.60 10.25 -1.16
N ILE A 82 -6.87 9.62 -2.31
CA ILE A 82 -7.77 10.11 -3.36
C ILE A 82 -9.08 9.30 -3.47
N THR A 83 -9.18 8.16 -2.79
CA THR A 83 -10.39 7.33 -2.80
C THR A 83 -11.44 7.94 -1.87
N PRO A 84 -12.70 8.10 -2.31
CA PRO A 84 -13.79 8.61 -1.46
C PRO A 84 -14.14 7.60 -0.36
N PRO A 85 -13.67 7.83 0.88
CA PRO A 85 -14.61 8.04 1.99
C PRO A 85 -14.25 9.24 2.90
N VAL A 86 -12.99 9.65 3.01
CA VAL A 86 -12.53 10.89 3.67
C VAL A 86 -11.48 11.61 2.82
N GLY A 87 -10.54 10.85 2.21
CA GLY A 87 -9.66 11.29 1.13
C GLY A 87 -8.98 12.64 1.40
N VAL A 88 -7.92 12.63 2.23
CA VAL A 88 -7.28 13.87 2.72
C VAL A 88 -6.87 14.81 1.58
N VAL A 89 -6.29 14.26 0.51
CA VAL A 89 -5.89 15.04 -0.67
C VAL A 89 -7.13 15.59 -1.38
N LEU A 90 -8.15 14.74 -1.57
CA LEU A 90 -9.41 15.14 -2.20
C LEU A 90 -10.10 16.27 -1.43
N PHE A 91 -10.11 16.20 -0.10
CA PHE A 91 -10.67 17.22 0.80
C PHE A 91 -9.91 18.55 0.71
N ILE A 92 -8.57 18.51 0.72
CA ILE A 92 -7.75 19.72 0.58
C ILE A 92 -7.98 20.34 -0.81
N THR A 93 -8.03 19.52 -1.86
CA THR A 93 -8.26 20.01 -3.22
C THR A 93 -9.66 20.58 -3.41
N SER A 94 -10.70 20.02 -2.79
CA SER A 94 -12.06 20.55 -2.91
C SER A 94 -12.18 21.92 -2.25
N ARG A 95 -11.50 22.11 -1.11
CA ARG A 95 -11.40 23.41 -0.42
C ARG A 95 -10.69 24.46 -1.28
N LEU A 96 -9.58 24.08 -1.93
CA LEU A 96 -8.81 24.99 -2.78
C LEU A 96 -9.56 25.35 -4.06
N ALA A 97 -10.25 24.38 -4.67
CA ALA A 97 -11.02 24.56 -5.91
C ALA A 97 -12.40 25.20 -5.69
N GLY A 98 -12.84 25.41 -4.44
CA GLY A 98 -14.14 26.02 -4.13
C GLY A 98 -15.35 25.16 -4.52
N ILE A 99 -15.16 23.85 -4.67
CA ILE A 99 -16.22 22.88 -5.00
C ILE A 99 -16.57 22.03 -3.78
N SER A 100 -17.81 21.56 -3.69
CA SER A 100 -18.21 20.68 -2.61
C SER A 100 -17.44 19.35 -2.68
N PHE A 101 -17.07 18.82 -1.52
CA PHE A 101 -16.39 17.54 -1.39
C PHE A 101 -17.14 16.43 -2.14
N GLU A 102 -18.47 16.38 -1.99
CA GLU A 102 -19.32 15.38 -2.63
C GLU A 102 -19.25 15.39 -4.17
N ARG A 103 -19.23 16.59 -4.79
CA ARG A 103 -19.05 16.71 -6.24
C ARG A 103 -17.69 16.22 -6.68
N MET A 104 -16.64 16.54 -5.91
CA MET A 104 -15.28 16.09 -6.21
C MET A 104 -15.12 14.58 -6.03
N SER A 105 -15.74 14.01 -4.99
CA SER A 105 -15.75 12.58 -4.69
C SER A 105 -16.39 11.77 -5.80
N ILE A 106 -17.47 12.23 -6.41
CA ILE A 106 -18.09 11.54 -7.53
C ILE A 106 -17.25 11.70 -8.81
N ALA A 107 -16.63 12.87 -9.00
CA ALA A 107 -15.81 13.15 -10.18
C ALA A 107 -14.51 12.32 -10.26
N ILE A 108 -13.92 11.93 -9.12
CA ILE A 108 -12.68 11.14 -9.09
C ILE A 108 -12.91 9.65 -9.36
N VAL A 109 -14.09 9.11 -9.04
CA VAL A 109 -14.42 7.66 -9.15
C VAL A 109 -14.04 7.05 -10.51
N PRO A 110 -14.39 7.63 -11.68
CA PRO A 110 -13.99 7.05 -12.96
C PRO A 110 -12.46 6.99 -13.15
N TRP A 111 -11.71 7.91 -12.52
CA TRP A 111 -10.25 7.93 -12.56
C TRP A 111 -9.60 6.94 -11.59
N LEU A 112 -10.33 6.46 -10.59
CA LEU A 112 -9.83 5.39 -9.71
C LEU A 112 -9.75 4.05 -10.42
N ILE A 113 -10.62 3.80 -11.42
CA ILE A 113 -10.67 2.53 -12.16
C ILE A 113 -9.31 2.18 -12.79
N PRO A 114 -8.69 3.03 -13.64
CA PRO A 114 -7.38 2.70 -14.22
C PRO A 114 -6.30 2.56 -13.16
N LEU A 115 -6.36 3.30 -12.05
CA LEU A 115 -5.37 3.22 -10.99
C LEU A 115 -5.48 1.91 -10.19
N LEU A 116 -6.70 1.44 -9.92
CA LEU A 116 -6.94 0.13 -9.31
C LEU A 116 -6.53 -1.01 -10.24
N VAL A 117 -6.73 -0.86 -11.55
CA VAL A 117 -6.25 -1.84 -12.54
C VAL A 117 -4.72 -1.92 -12.49
N VAL A 118 -4.01 -0.79 -12.48
CA VAL A 118 -2.56 -0.77 -12.33
C VAL A 118 -2.13 -1.42 -11.02
N LEU A 119 -2.81 -1.14 -9.90
CA LEU A 119 -2.52 -1.75 -8.61
C LEU A 119 -2.62 -3.29 -8.64
N VAL A 120 -3.69 -3.80 -9.24
CA VAL A 120 -3.89 -5.26 -9.39
C VAL A 120 -2.83 -5.85 -10.32
N LEU A 121 -2.56 -5.22 -11.46
CA LEU A 121 -1.53 -5.68 -12.40
C LEU A 121 -0.15 -5.76 -11.75
N LEU A 122 0.24 -4.74 -10.99
CA LEU A 122 1.51 -4.77 -10.26
C LEU A 122 1.51 -5.88 -9.22
N SER A 123 0.44 -6.01 -8.43
CA SER A 123 0.33 -7.04 -7.37
C SER A 123 0.40 -8.48 -7.90
N LEU A 124 -0.09 -8.72 -9.11
CA LEU A 124 -0.05 -10.04 -9.75
C LEU A 124 1.24 -10.27 -10.56
N TRP A 125 1.89 -9.21 -11.04
CA TRP A 125 3.07 -9.27 -11.91
C TRP A 125 4.24 -8.46 -11.34
N PRO A 126 5.04 -9.06 -10.43
CA PRO A 126 6.20 -8.41 -9.83
C PRO A 126 7.22 -7.81 -10.82
N PRO A 127 7.51 -8.44 -11.99
CA PRO A 127 8.46 -7.89 -12.96
C PRO A 127 8.11 -6.47 -13.44
N LEU A 128 6.84 -6.04 -13.41
CA LEU A 128 6.49 -4.66 -13.80
C LEU A 128 7.12 -3.63 -12.87
N THR A 129 7.32 -3.99 -11.60
CA THR A 129 7.96 -3.12 -10.60
C THR A 129 9.46 -3.35 -10.48
N THR A 130 9.94 -4.58 -10.73
CA THR A 130 11.35 -4.96 -10.47
C THR A 130 12.22 -4.95 -11.72
N PHE A 131 11.65 -4.94 -12.93
CA PHE A 131 12.40 -4.93 -14.19
C PHE A 131 13.26 -3.67 -14.34
N LEU A 132 12.67 -2.48 -14.18
CA LEU A 132 13.39 -1.22 -14.34
C LEU A 132 14.49 -1.05 -13.27
N PRO A 133 14.22 -1.30 -11.97
CA PRO A 133 15.28 -1.35 -10.97
C PRO A 133 16.36 -2.39 -11.28
N GLY A 134 15.99 -3.59 -11.74
CA GLY A 134 16.93 -4.66 -12.10
C GLY A 134 17.87 -4.26 -13.23
N PHE A 135 17.35 -3.56 -14.24
CA PHE A 135 18.13 -3.06 -15.37
C PHE A 135 19.14 -2.00 -14.96
N PHE A 136 18.76 -1.02 -14.14
CA PHE A 136 19.65 0.09 -13.75
C PHE A 136 20.56 -0.23 -12.56
N LEU A 137 20.11 -1.04 -11.60
CA LEU A 137 20.89 -1.41 -10.41
C LEU A 137 21.75 -2.66 -10.63
N GLY A 138 21.70 -3.28 -11.81
CA GLY A 138 22.54 -4.43 -12.16
C GLY A 138 22.28 -5.69 -11.30
N ARG A 139 21.06 -5.88 -10.77
CA ARG A 139 20.73 -7.09 -10.00
C ARG A 139 20.59 -8.28 -10.95
N PRO A 140 21.32 -9.40 -10.72
CA PRO A 140 21.09 -10.63 -11.44
C PRO A 140 19.78 -11.25 -10.94
N GLY A 141 18.80 -11.44 -11.82
CA GLY A 141 17.48 -11.97 -11.45
C GLY A 141 16.42 -11.85 -12.54
N PHE A 142 16.70 -12.44 -13.70
CA PHE A 142 15.76 -13.39 -14.29
C PHE A 142 16.11 -14.77 -13.75
#